data_AF-A0A9N7TLU9-F1
#
_entry.id   AF-A0A9N7TLU9-F1
#
_cell.length_a   1.000
_cell.length_b   1.000
_cell.length_c   1.000
_cell.angle_alpha   90.00
_cell.angle_beta   90.00
_cell.angle_gamma   90.00
#
_symmetry.space_group_name_H-M   'P 1'
#
loop_
_entity.id
_entity.type
_entity.pdbx_description
1 polymer ?
#
loop_
_entity_poly.entity_id
_entity_poly.type
_entity_poly.pdbx_seq_one_letter_code
_entity_poly.pdbx_strand_id
1 'polypeptide(L)'
;MGGIGCEGVDRGQSRHCLDAVEIYNADGDYWRDGPPLPCAQLSLRTNACNAGVVGGKIYVCGYYKGADRHDDITKEILELDPCEKRWSVVARQVLMHDNYDVCLVANLNPRGLMAPSADLVKL
;
A
#
# COMPACT_ATOMS: atom_id res chain seq x y z
N MET A 1 -15.12 -12.59 -20.30
CA MET A 1 -16.53 -12.89 -19.94
C MET A 1 -16.56 -12.88 -18.42
N GLY A 2 -17.26 -11.92 -17.80
CA GLY A 2 -17.30 -11.75 -16.34
C GLY A 2 -17.93 -12.93 -15.62
N GLY A 3 -17.66 -13.09 -14.32
CA GLY A 3 -18.30 -14.10 -13.50
C GLY A 3 -19.80 -13.79 -13.31
N ILE A 4 -20.64 -14.82 -13.21
CA ILE A 4 -22.06 -14.64 -12.93
C ILE A 4 -22.22 -14.05 -11.53
N GLY A 5 -22.93 -12.92 -11.40
CA GLY A 5 -23.17 -12.22 -10.13
C GLY A 5 -22.09 -11.20 -9.76
N CYS A 6 -21.13 -10.94 -10.64
CA CYS A 6 -20.07 -9.96 -10.38
C CYS A 6 -20.48 -8.58 -10.89
N GLU A 7 -20.93 -7.71 -9.98
CA GLU A 7 -21.19 -6.29 -10.23
C GLU A 7 -19.92 -5.46 -9.98
N GLY A 8 -19.75 -4.32 -10.65
CA GLY A 8 -18.59 -3.42 -10.45
C GLY A 8 -17.58 -3.39 -11.61
N VAL A 9 -16.46 -2.68 -11.38
CA VAL A 9 -15.46 -2.33 -12.42
C VAL A 9 -14.74 -3.56 -12.97
N ASP A 10 -14.45 -4.54 -12.12
CA ASP A 10 -13.70 -5.75 -12.50
C ASP A 10 -14.57 -6.85 -13.10
N ARG A 11 -15.91 -6.76 -12.95
CA ARG A 11 -16.87 -7.80 -13.34
C ARG A 11 -16.44 -9.20 -12.86
N GLY A 12 -15.79 -9.26 -11.69
CA GLY A 12 -15.27 -10.50 -11.09
C GLY A 12 -14.12 -11.14 -11.84
N GLN A 13 -13.34 -10.37 -12.60
CA GLN A 13 -12.11 -10.84 -13.24
C GLN A 13 -10.92 -10.61 -12.31
N SER A 14 -10.37 -11.69 -11.75
CA SER A 14 -9.20 -11.63 -10.86
C SER A 14 -7.89 -11.19 -11.53
N ARG A 15 -7.89 -10.96 -12.85
CA ARG A 15 -6.71 -10.59 -13.63
C ARG A 15 -6.72 -9.13 -14.09
N HIS A 16 -7.73 -8.33 -13.76
CA HIS A 16 -7.69 -6.91 -14.14
C HIS A 16 -7.00 -6.10 -13.04
N CYS A 17 -6.01 -5.28 -13.40
CA CYS A 17 -5.48 -4.29 -12.47
C CYS A 17 -6.58 -3.27 -12.14
N LEU A 18 -6.65 -2.84 -10.89
CA LEU A 18 -7.57 -1.79 -10.46
C LEU A 18 -6.78 -0.64 -9.82
N ASP A 19 -7.21 0.58 -10.08
CA ASP A 19 -6.79 1.78 -9.36
C ASP A 19 -7.84 2.24 -8.34
N ALA A 20 -8.99 1.56 -8.29
CA ALA A 20 -10.07 1.86 -7.38
C ALA A 20 -9.61 1.76 -5.92
N VAL A 21 -9.98 2.77 -5.13
CA VAL A 21 -9.84 2.78 -3.68
C VAL A 21 -11.23 2.95 -3.10
N GLU A 22 -11.67 2.00 -2.30
CA GLU A 22 -13.00 2.00 -1.69
C GLU A 22 -12.85 2.13 -0.17
N ILE A 23 -13.68 2.99 0.42
CA ILE A 23 -13.60 3.33 1.85
C ILE A 23 -14.89 2.88 2.51
N TYR A 24 -14.78 1.90 3.40
CA TYR A 24 -15.86 1.47 4.25
C TYR A 24 -16.01 2.38 5.48
N ASN A 25 -17.22 2.88 5.72
CA ASN A 25 -17.59 3.58 6.94
C ASN A 25 -18.35 2.62 7.87
N ALA A 26 -17.76 2.28 9.01
CA ALA A 26 -18.35 1.36 9.97
C ALA A 26 -19.53 1.97 10.78
N ASP A 27 -19.57 3.29 10.95
CA ASP A 27 -20.65 3.95 11.69
C ASP A 27 -21.96 3.96 10.90
N GLY A 28 -21.85 4.12 9.58
CA GLY A 28 -22.99 4.20 8.66
C GLY A 28 -23.24 2.94 7.85
N ASP A 29 -22.38 1.92 7.96
CA ASP A 29 -22.41 0.68 7.17
C ASP A 29 -22.57 0.93 5.66
N TYR A 30 -21.64 1.71 5.10
CA TYR A 30 -21.63 1.98 3.67
C TYR A 30 -20.23 2.10 3.11
N TRP A 31 -20.11 1.79 1.82
CA TRP A 31 -18.90 2.00 1.03
C TRP A 31 -19.01 3.31 0.25
N ARG A 32 -17.86 3.94 0.00
CA ARG A 32 -17.75 5.10 -0.89
C ARG A 32 -16.42 5.09 -1.62
N ASP A 33 -16.38 5.78 -2.75
CA ASP A 33 -15.14 5.97 -3.48
C ASP A 33 -14.15 6.84 -2.69
N GLY A 34 -12.89 6.43 -2.74
CA GLY A 34 -11.71 7.16 -2.30
C GLY A 34 -10.93 7.74 -3.47
N PRO A 35 -9.84 8.47 -3.20
CA PRO A 35 -8.95 8.92 -4.26
C PRO A 35 -8.28 7.72 -4.93
N PRO A 36 -8.37 7.59 -6.27
CA PRO A 36 -7.83 6.44 -6.98
C PRO A 36 -6.30 6.40 -6.86
N LEU A 37 -5.74 5.20 -6.90
CA LEU A 37 -4.30 5.00 -6.96
C LEU A 37 -3.73 5.69 -8.22
N PRO A 38 -2.47 6.16 -8.19
CA PRO A 38 -1.85 6.82 -9.35
C PRO A 38 -1.71 5.93 -10.59
N CYS A 39 -1.83 4.61 -10.42
CA CYS A 39 -1.83 3.63 -11.48
C CYS A 39 -2.55 2.36 -11.00
N ALA A 40 -3.19 1.66 -11.93
CA ALA A 40 -3.83 0.39 -11.63
C ALA A 40 -2.82 -0.65 -11.15
N GLN A 41 -3.14 -1.32 -10.05
CA GLN A 41 -2.30 -2.32 -9.40
C GLN A 41 -2.95 -3.70 -9.49
N LEU A 42 -2.13 -4.74 -9.61
CA LEU A 42 -2.59 -6.12 -9.43
C LEU A 42 -2.40 -6.52 -7.97
N SER A 43 -3.45 -7.11 -7.38
CA SER A 43 -3.39 -7.61 -6.00
C SER A 43 -2.27 -8.65 -5.87
N LEU A 44 -1.50 -8.58 -4.78
CA LEU A 44 -0.42 -9.54 -4.54
C LEU A 44 -1.03 -10.95 -4.52
N ARG A 45 -0.42 -11.89 -5.26
CA ARG A 45 -0.81 -13.31 -5.21
C ARG A 45 -0.57 -13.93 -3.83
N THR A 46 0.17 -13.24 -2.97
CA THR A 46 0.42 -13.62 -1.59
C THR A 46 -0.75 -13.14 -0.73
N ASN A 47 -1.10 -13.89 0.33
CA ASN A 47 -2.06 -13.43 1.35
C ASN A 47 -1.50 -12.27 2.20
N ALA A 48 -0.56 -11.51 1.65
CA ALA A 48 0.22 -10.50 2.33
C ALA A 48 -0.31 -9.11 2.01
N CYS A 49 -0.41 -8.28 3.04
CA CYS A 49 -0.64 -6.86 2.85
C CYS A 49 0.68 -6.15 2.55
N ASN A 50 0.67 -5.25 1.57
CA ASN A 50 1.75 -4.29 1.30
C ASN A 50 1.44 -2.88 1.83
N ALA A 51 0.34 -2.71 2.54
CA ALA A 51 -0.14 -1.42 3.02
C ALA A 51 -0.08 -1.32 4.56
N GLY A 52 0.12 -0.10 5.06
CA GLY A 52 0.10 0.18 6.50
C GLY A 52 -0.12 1.66 6.81
N VAL A 53 -0.45 1.97 8.07
CA VAL A 53 -0.79 3.33 8.54
C VAL A 53 0.29 3.86 9.48
N VAL A 54 0.78 5.08 9.20
CA VAL A 54 1.82 5.75 10.00
C VAL A 54 1.50 7.22 10.08
N GLY A 55 1.44 7.78 11.29
CA GLY A 55 1.21 9.22 11.48
C GLY A 55 -0.10 9.73 10.86
N GLY A 56 -1.14 8.89 10.78
CA GLY A 56 -2.42 9.24 10.15
C GLY A 56 -2.43 9.19 8.62
N LYS A 57 -1.33 8.78 7.99
CA LYS A 57 -1.21 8.58 6.53
C LYS A 57 -1.18 7.10 6.20
N ILE A 58 -1.66 6.74 5.02
CA ILE A 58 -1.64 5.36 4.51
C ILE A 58 -0.47 5.22 3.55
N TYR A 59 0.28 4.13 3.66
CA TYR A 59 1.39 3.80 2.78
C TYR A 59 1.14 2.49 2.08
N VAL A 60 1.54 2.41 0.80
CA VAL A 60 1.59 1.16 0.02
C VAL A 60 3.03 0.98 -0.47
N CYS A 61 3.65 -0.14 -0.11
CA CYS A 61 5.06 -0.41 -0.35
C CYS A 61 5.24 -1.49 -1.42
N GLY A 62 5.56 -1.07 -2.64
CA GLY A 62 5.74 -1.96 -3.78
C GLY A 62 4.42 -2.52 -4.29
N TYR A 63 4.30 -2.71 -5.60
CA TYR A 63 3.09 -3.25 -6.23
C TYR A 63 3.39 -3.76 -7.64
N TYR A 64 2.49 -4.58 -8.19
CA TYR A 64 2.58 -5.04 -9.57
C TYR A 64 1.81 -4.11 -10.51
N LYS A 65 2.41 -3.83 -11.66
CA LYS A 65 1.73 -3.23 -12.81
C LYS A 65 1.58 -4.30 -13.89
N GLY A 66 0.47 -4.23 -14.63
CA GLY A 66 0.19 -5.15 -15.73
C GLY A 66 -0.63 -6.36 -15.28
N ALA A 67 -1.58 -6.73 -16.14
CA ALA A 67 -2.54 -7.82 -15.96
C ALA A 67 -2.17 -9.09 -16.76
N ASP A 68 -1.14 -8.97 -17.63
CA ASP A 68 -0.77 -9.96 -18.64
C ASP A 68 0.45 -10.81 -18.20
N ARG A 69 1.12 -11.50 -19.14
CA ARG A 69 2.20 -12.47 -18.86
C ARG A 69 3.45 -11.91 -18.17
N HIS A 70 3.51 -10.61 -17.90
CA HIS A 70 4.62 -9.94 -17.22
C HIS A 70 4.08 -9.16 -16.03
N ASP A 71 4.32 -9.71 -14.84
CA ASP A 71 4.10 -9.02 -13.58
C ASP A 71 5.30 -8.08 -13.36
N ASP A 72 5.17 -6.80 -13.76
CA ASP A 72 6.25 -5.82 -13.57
C ASP A 72 6.24 -5.30 -12.13
N ILE A 73 7.26 -5.71 -11.35
CA ILE A 73 7.44 -5.28 -9.97
C ILE A 73 7.82 -3.81 -9.95
N THR A 74 6.94 -2.96 -9.42
CA THR A 74 7.23 -1.54 -9.18
C THR A 74 7.75 -1.34 -7.77
N LYS A 75 9.00 -0.86 -7.65
CA LYS A 75 9.68 -0.57 -6.38
C LYS A 75 9.45 0.86 -5.90
N GLU A 76 8.21 1.20 -5.62
CA GLU A 76 7.79 2.54 -5.18
C GLU A 76 7.00 2.48 -3.88
N ILE A 77 7.10 3.55 -3.08
CA ILE A 77 6.23 3.76 -1.91
C ILE A 77 5.23 4.84 -2.27
N LEU A 78 3.94 4.50 -2.20
CA LEU A 78 2.84 5.44 -2.31
C LEU A 78 2.39 5.89 -0.92
N GLU A 79 2.09 7.16 -0.76
CA GLU A 79 1.49 7.75 0.43
C GLU A 79 0.13 8.35 0.07
N LEU A 80 -0.90 8.04 0.83
CA LEU A 80 -2.16 8.78 0.84
C LEU A 80 -2.20 9.65 2.10
N ASP A 81 -2.33 10.94 1.88
CA ASP A 81 -2.76 11.90 2.90
C ASP A 81 -4.29 12.00 2.89
N PRO A 82 -5.00 11.55 3.95
CA PRO A 82 -6.45 11.62 4.00
C PRO A 82 -7.03 13.04 4.02
N CYS A 83 -6.25 14.02 4.53
CA CYS A 83 -6.65 15.42 4.54
C CYS A 83 -6.62 16.01 3.13
N GLU A 84 -5.58 15.68 2.36
CA GLU A 84 -5.43 16.16 0.98
C GLU A 84 -6.16 15.28 -0.04
N LYS A 85 -6.58 14.08 0.36
CA LYS A 85 -7.25 13.07 -0.49
C LYS A 85 -6.45 12.82 -1.77
N ARG A 86 -5.13 12.70 -1.65
CA ARG A 86 -4.24 12.51 -2.80
C ARG A 86 -3.16 11.51 -2.50
N TRP A 87 -2.90 10.65 -3.48
CA TRP A 87 -1.75 9.76 -3.50
C TRP A 87 -0.52 10.46 -4.06
N SER A 88 0.63 10.24 -3.41
CA SER A 88 1.94 10.73 -3.85
C SER A 88 2.96 9.60 -3.84
N VAL A 89 3.89 9.60 -4.80
CA VAL A 89 5.05 8.71 -4.76
C VAL A 89 6.10 9.34 -3.86
N VAL A 90 6.35 8.76 -2.68
CA VAL A 90 7.28 9.31 -1.68
C VAL A 90 8.66 8.68 -1.74
N ALA A 91 8.80 7.52 -2.39
CA ALA A 91 10.09 6.89 -2.66
C ALA A 91 10.05 6.08 -3.96
N ARG A 92 11.18 6.04 -4.67
CA ARG A 92 11.38 5.27 -5.92
C ARG A 92 12.63 4.41 -5.80
N GLN A 93 12.65 3.29 -6.52
CA GLN A 93 13.78 2.36 -6.56
C GLN A 93 14.19 1.90 -5.15
N VAL A 94 13.19 1.67 -4.28
CA VAL A 94 13.47 1.26 -2.90
C VAL A 94 14.11 -0.13 -2.86
N LEU A 95 14.99 -0.34 -1.88
CA LEU A 95 15.66 -1.62 -1.68
C LEU A 95 14.67 -2.62 -1.08
N MET A 96 13.94 -3.28 -1.98
CA MET A 96 12.92 -4.25 -1.66
C MET A 96 13.17 -5.56 -2.44
N HIS A 97 12.85 -6.67 -1.80
CA HIS A 97 13.11 -8.09 -2.11
C HIS A 97 12.31 -8.87 -3.17
N ASP A 98 11.75 -8.36 -4.26
CA ASP A 98 10.95 -9.08 -5.30
C ASP A 98 9.81 -10.07 -4.89
N ASN A 99 9.74 -10.53 -3.63
CA ASN A 99 8.77 -11.42 -3.03
C ASN A 99 8.37 -10.80 -1.68
N TYR A 100 7.09 -10.51 -1.46
CA TYR A 100 6.69 -9.66 -0.32
C TYR A 100 5.54 -10.19 0.50
N ASP A 101 5.88 -10.53 1.74
CA ASP A 101 5.23 -9.97 2.92
C ASP A 101 5.90 -8.63 3.25
N VAL A 102 5.15 -7.53 3.34
CA VAL A 102 5.69 -6.26 3.85
C VAL A 102 5.30 -6.10 5.31
N CYS A 103 6.28 -5.91 6.19
CA CYS A 103 6.04 -5.38 7.52
C CYS A 103 6.44 -3.90 7.51
N LEU A 104 5.47 -3.00 7.63
CA LEU A 104 5.75 -1.57 7.78
C LEU A 104 6.23 -1.31 9.21
N VAL A 105 7.55 -1.29 9.41
CA VAL A 105 8.15 -0.84 10.66
C VAL A 105 8.37 0.66 10.58
N ALA A 106 7.36 1.41 11.00
CA ALA A 106 7.55 2.83 11.18
C ALA A 106 8.44 3.05 12.40
N ASN A 107 9.55 3.77 12.24
CA ASN A 107 10.24 4.37 13.38
C ASN A 107 9.39 5.56 13.88
N LEU A 108 8.20 5.27 14.38
CA LEU A 108 7.43 6.18 15.20
C LEU A 108 8.16 6.25 16.53
N ASN A 109 9.30 6.92 16.59
CA ASN A 109 10.02 7.14 17.83
C ASN A 109 9.13 8.05 18.69
N PRO A 110 8.37 7.52 19.69
CA PRO A 110 7.34 8.33 20.31
C PRO A 110 7.93 9.33 21.31
N ARG A 111 9.22 9.22 21.64
CA ARG A 111 10.12 10.16 22.34
C ARG A 111 11.35 9.37 22.84
N GLY A 112 12.58 9.79 22.51
CA GLY A 112 13.70 9.69 23.47
C GLY A 112 14.66 8.48 23.43
N LEU A 113 15.06 7.96 22.27
CA LEU A 113 16.39 7.33 22.19
C LEU A 113 17.45 8.44 22.09
N MET A 114 17.86 8.99 23.24
CA MET A 114 19.20 9.56 23.30
C MET A 114 20.19 8.45 22.92
N ALA A 115 21.22 8.79 22.14
CA ALA A 115 22.35 7.89 21.98
C ALA A 115 22.83 7.44 23.39
N PRO A 116 23.25 6.18 23.58
CA PRO A 116 23.90 5.78 24.83
C PRO A 116 24.99 6.80 25.16
N SER A 117 25.18 7.17 26.44
CA SER A 117 26.29 8.06 26.77
C SER A 117 27.59 7.45 26.23
N ALA A 118 28.52 8.30 25.79
CA ALA A 118 29.79 7.85 25.20
C ALA A 118 30.58 6.91 26.14
N ASP A 119 30.22 6.88 27.43
CA ASP A 119 30.81 6.04 28.45
C ASP A 119 30.37 4.57 28.38
N LEU A 120 29.22 4.26 27.74
CA LEU A 120 28.72 2.88 27.56
C LEU A 120 29.25 2.19 26.29
N VAL A 121 29.97 2.91 25.42
CA VAL A 121 30.50 2.39 24.14
C VAL A 121 31.95 1.90 24.27
N LYS A 122 32.55 1.97 25.47
CA LYS A 122 33.95 1.57 25.74
C LYS A 122 34.09 0.39 26.71
N LEU A 123 33.30 -0.66 26.55
CA LEU A 123 33.59 -1.98 27.14
C LEU A 123 33.95 -2.98 26.05
#